data_AF-A0A9X9A6X3-F1
#
_entry.id   AF-A0A9X9A6X3-F1
#
_cell.length_a   1.000
_cell.length_b   1.000
_cell.length_c   1.000
_cell.angle_alpha   90.00
_cell.angle_beta   90.00
_cell.angle_gamma   90.00
#
_symmetry.space_group_name_H-M   'P 1'
#
loop_
_entity.id
_entity.type
_entity.pdbx_description
1 polymer ?
#
loop_
_entity_poly.entity_id
_entity_poly.type
_entity_poly.pdbx_seq_one_letter_code
_entity_poly.pdbx_strand_id
1 'polypeptide(L)'
;MKIEIMVSLAIYMAGMLYIGYWSYKKTSDLSDYMLGGRGLGPAVTALSAGASDMSGWMLMGLPGAMYATGLSSVWIAIGLLIGAYANYLIIAPRLRTYTEVANDSITIPDFLENRFKDRTKILRFVSAIVILVFFTFYASAGLVSGGRLFENSFNLDYKIGLFVTVGVVVAYT
;
A
#
# COMPACT_ATOMS: atom_id res chain seq x y z
N MET A 1 -10.31 30.22 -1.84
CA MET A 1 -10.40 28.81 -1.39
C MET A 1 -11.50 28.12 -2.19
N LYS A 2 -11.19 27.09 -2.98
CA LYS A 2 -12.20 26.40 -3.79
C LYS A 2 -13.01 25.47 -2.87
N ILE A 3 -14.11 25.99 -2.32
CA ILE A 3 -14.92 25.29 -1.30
C ILE A 3 -15.38 23.91 -1.76
N GLU A 4 -15.62 23.76 -3.07
CA GLU A 4 -15.96 22.49 -3.73
C GLU A 4 -14.91 21.39 -3.49
N ILE A 5 -13.62 21.73 -3.53
CA ILE A 5 -12.52 20.77 -3.33
C ILE A 5 -12.42 20.36 -1.86
N MET A 6 -12.70 21.26 -0.93
CA MET A 6 -12.73 20.91 0.49
C MET A 6 -13.90 20.00 0.84
N VAL A 7 -15.07 20.29 0.28
CA VAL A 7 -16.28 19.47 0.48
C VAL A 7 -16.07 18.08 -0.11
N SER A 8 -15.53 17.97 -1.33
CA SER A 8 -15.26 16.66 -1.94
C SER A 8 -14.22 15.86 -1.15
N LEU A 9 -13.15 16.50 -0.66
CA LEU A 9 -12.14 15.84 0.15
C LEU A 9 -12.70 15.38 1.51
N ALA A 10 -13.53 16.21 2.14
CA ALA A 10 -14.19 15.86 3.40
C ALA A 10 -15.13 14.65 3.24
N ILE A 11 -15.93 14.63 2.16
CA ILE A 11 -16.81 13.49 1.82
C ILE A 11 -15.97 12.23 1.58
N TYR A 12 -14.87 12.35 0.84
CA TYR A 12 -13.95 11.23 0.59
C TYR A 12 -13.38 10.67 1.90
N MET A 13 -12.86 11.52 2.78
CA MET A 13 -12.30 11.10 4.06
C MET A 13 -13.35 10.47 4.98
N ALA A 14 -14.56 11.04 5.04
CA ALA A 14 -15.67 10.47 5.79
C ALA A 14 -16.06 9.09 5.24
N GLY A 15 -16.06 8.92 3.92
CA GLY A 15 -16.29 7.63 3.26
C GLY A 15 -15.25 6.58 3.64
N MET A 16 -13.95 6.95 3.63
CA MET A 16 -12.86 6.07 4.05
C MET A 16 -13.03 5.60 5.50
N LEU A 17 -13.33 6.53 6.42
CA LEU A 17 -13.56 6.21 7.83
C LEU A 17 -14.78 5.30 8.02
N TYR A 18 -15.86 5.55 7.29
CA TYR A 18 -17.05 4.71 7.33
C TYR A 18 -16.78 3.27 6.85
N ILE A 19 -16.05 3.12 5.74
CA ILE A 19 -15.67 1.80 5.21
C ILE A 19 -14.74 1.08 6.18
N GLY A 20 -13.77 1.78 6.78
CA GLY A 20 -12.86 1.24 7.80
C GLY A 20 -13.64 0.71 9.00
N TYR A 21 -14.54 1.53 9.56
CA TYR A 21 -15.39 1.12 10.68
C TYR A 21 -16.30 -0.07 10.36
N TRP A 22 -16.90 -0.08 9.17
CA TRP A 22 -17.74 -1.19 8.72
C TRP A 22 -16.95 -2.50 8.53
N SER A 23 -15.73 -2.39 8.01
CA SER A 23 -14.84 -3.54 7.81
C SER A 23 -14.31 -4.07 9.13
N TYR A 24 -13.96 -3.18 10.08
CA TYR A 24 -13.54 -3.53 11.43
C TYR A 24 -14.57 -4.41 12.15
N LYS A 25 -15.88 -4.14 11.99
CA LYS A 25 -16.95 -4.97 12.56
C LYS A 25 -17.02 -6.39 12.00
N LYS A 26 -16.35 -6.67 10.88
CA LYS A 26 -16.34 -7.96 10.21
C LYS A 26 -15.06 -8.75 10.46
N THR A 27 -14.05 -8.15 11.06
CA THR A 27 -12.77 -8.79 11.35
C THR A 27 -12.83 -9.48 12.71
N SER A 28 -12.69 -10.80 12.73
CA SER A 28 -12.70 -11.58 13.99
C SER A 28 -11.35 -12.20 14.34
N ASP A 29 -10.52 -12.49 13.33
CA ASP A 29 -9.21 -13.11 13.51
C ASP A 29 -8.12 -12.51 12.61
N LEU A 30 -6.91 -13.06 12.70
CA LEU A 30 -5.75 -12.61 11.93
C LEU A 30 -5.89 -12.89 10.42
N SER A 31 -6.58 -13.96 10.03
CA SER A 31 -6.81 -14.27 8.62
C SER A 31 -7.82 -13.30 8.00
N ASP A 32 -8.85 -12.92 8.74
CA ASP A 32 -9.77 -11.84 8.35
C ASP A 32 -9.03 -10.52 8.20
N TYR A 33 -8.17 -10.19 9.17
CA TYR A 33 -7.41 -8.93 9.15
C TYR A 33 -6.39 -8.87 8.00
N MET A 34 -5.63 -9.95 7.79
CA MET A 34 -4.51 -9.97 6.84
C MET A 34 -4.93 -10.34 5.41
N LEU A 35 -5.99 -11.14 5.24
CA LEU A 35 -6.40 -11.72 3.95
C LEU A 35 -7.86 -11.47 3.60
N GLY A 36 -8.63 -10.75 4.43
CA GLY A 36 -10.07 -10.56 4.23
C GLY A 36 -10.83 -11.90 4.23
N GLY A 37 -10.36 -12.87 5.00
CA GLY A 37 -10.94 -14.21 5.08
C GLY A 37 -10.87 -14.99 3.76
N ARG A 38 -10.02 -14.55 2.81
CA ARG A 38 -9.93 -15.08 1.43
C ARG A 38 -11.25 -15.01 0.64
N GLY A 39 -12.18 -14.17 1.08
CA GLY A 39 -13.49 -13.98 0.43
C GLY A 39 -13.51 -12.90 -0.64
N LEU A 40 -12.42 -12.16 -0.82
CA LEU A 40 -12.34 -11.07 -1.80
C LEU A 40 -12.20 -11.63 -3.23
N GLY A 41 -13.12 -11.21 -4.10
CA GLY A 41 -13.09 -11.61 -5.51
C GLY A 41 -11.88 -11.03 -6.26
N PRO A 42 -11.51 -11.61 -7.42
CA PRO A 42 -10.29 -11.24 -8.15
C PRO A 42 -10.16 -9.75 -8.47
N ALA A 43 -11.26 -9.10 -8.85
CA ALA A 43 -11.27 -7.68 -9.19
C ALA A 43 -10.95 -6.79 -7.98
N VAL A 44 -11.53 -7.07 -6.82
CA VAL A 44 -11.29 -6.30 -5.59
C VAL A 44 -9.86 -6.49 -5.12
N THR A 45 -9.37 -7.72 -5.16
CA THR A 45 -7.98 -8.06 -4.79
C THR A 45 -6.98 -7.38 -5.71
N ALA A 46 -7.21 -7.38 -7.03
CA ALA A 46 -6.35 -6.71 -8.00
C ALA A 46 -6.36 -5.18 -7.82
N LEU A 47 -7.53 -4.57 -7.60
CA LEU A 47 -7.64 -3.13 -7.33
C LEU A 47 -6.95 -2.74 -6.02
N SER A 48 -7.10 -3.55 -4.96
CA SER A 48 -6.44 -3.33 -3.67
C SER A 48 -4.92 -3.41 -3.79
N ALA A 49 -4.41 -4.42 -4.51
CA ALA A 49 -2.98 -4.55 -4.76
C ALA A 49 -2.44 -3.38 -5.60
N GLY A 50 -3.16 -2.99 -6.66
CA GLY A 50 -2.80 -1.84 -7.48
C GLY A 50 -2.82 -0.51 -6.71
N ALA A 51 -3.85 -0.27 -5.89
CA ALA A 51 -3.92 0.91 -5.04
C ALA A 51 -2.80 0.96 -4.00
N SER A 52 -2.36 -0.20 -3.49
CA SER A 52 -1.23 -0.30 -2.56
C SER A 52 0.11 0.00 -3.23
N ASP A 53 0.27 -0.35 -4.51
CA ASP A 53 1.46 -0.01 -5.29
C ASP A 53 1.47 1.48 -5.70
N MET A 54 0.29 2.03 -6.01
CA MET A 54 0.09 3.42 -6.43
C MET A 54 0.12 4.40 -5.26
N SER A 55 1.33 4.82 -4.86
CA SER A 55 1.55 5.87 -3.85
C SER A 55 1.63 7.28 -4.43
N GLY A 56 1.95 8.26 -3.57
CA GLY A 56 2.29 9.63 -3.99
C GLY A 56 3.39 9.70 -5.06
N TRP A 57 4.21 8.65 -5.22
CA TRP A 57 5.14 8.50 -6.35
C TRP A 57 4.44 8.57 -7.71
N MET A 58 3.26 7.95 -7.87
CA MET A 58 2.56 7.93 -9.16
C MET A 58 2.02 9.31 -9.54
N LEU A 59 1.59 10.10 -8.54
CA LEU A 59 0.97 11.41 -8.75
C LEU A 59 1.98 12.56 -8.81
N MET A 60 3.06 12.52 -8.02
CA MET A 60 4.06 13.58 -7.98
C MET A 60 5.43 13.14 -8.50
N GLY A 61 5.85 11.90 -8.19
CA GLY A 61 7.18 11.39 -8.54
C GLY A 61 7.35 11.17 -10.04
N LEU A 62 6.51 10.33 -10.66
CA LEU A 62 6.62 9.97 -12.07
C LEU A 62 6.40 11.17 -13.00
N PRO A 63 5.37 12.03 -12.82
CA PRO A 63 5.21 13.24 -13.63
C PRO A 63 6.35 14.24 -13.41
N GLY A 64 6.84 14.39 -12.18
CA GLY A 64 7.99 15.25 -11.87
C GLY A 64 9.27 14.77 -12.56
N ALA A 65 9.52 13.45 -12.56
CA ALA A 65 10.63 12.86 -13.28
C ALA A 65 10.48 13.04 -14.80
N MET A 66 9.29 12.78 -15.36
CA MET A 66 8.99 13.02 -16.78
C MET A 66 9.19 14.48 -17.19
N TYR A 67 8.80 15.43 -16.33
CA TYR A 67 9.03 16.84 -16.56
C TYR A 67 10.54 17.17 -16.64
N ALA A 68 11.35 16.54 -15.81
CA ALA A 68 12.80 16.78 -15.75
C ALA A 68 13.59 16.06 -16.86
N THR A 69 13.24 14.82 -17.21
CA THR A 69 14.02 13.95 -18.10
C THR A 69 13.36 13.69 -19.45
N GLY A 70 12.15 14.22 -19.66
CA GLY A 70 11.39 14.10 -20.89
C GLY A 70 10.63 12.77 -21.03
N LEU A 71 10.13 12.53 -22.24
CA LEU A 71 9.21 11.42 -22.55
C LEU A 71 9.86 10.03 -22.42
N SER A 72 11.19 9.96 -22.33
CA SER A 72 11.92 8.70 -22.12
C SER A 72 11.48 7.97 -20.84
N SER A 73 11.00 8.68 -19.81
CA SER A 73 10.54 8.06 -18.56
C SER A 73 9.23 7.29 -18.72
N VAL A 74 8.53 7.37 -19.87
CA VAL A 74 7.35 6.54 -20.15
C VAL A 74 7.69 5.04 -20.15
N TRP A 75 8.95 4.69 -20.42
CA TRP A 75 9.44 3.31 -20.32
C TRP A 75 9.31 2.72 -18.92
N ILE A 76 9.32 3.56 -17.87
CA ILE A 76 9.05 3.12 -16.50
C ILE A 76 7.63 2.57 -16.39
N ALA A 77 6.63 3.28 -16.93
CA ALA A 77 5.24 2.84 -16.88
C ALA A 77 5.03 1.53 -17.67
N ILE A 78 5.63 1.43 -18.86
CA ILE A 78 5.56 0.20 -19.68
C ILE A 78 6.23 -0.98 -18.94
N GLY A 79 7.43 -0.75 -18.39
CA GLY A 79 8.17 -1.77 -17.65
C GLY A 79 7.42 -2.25 -16.41
N LEU A 80 6.82 -1.33 -15.65
CA LEU A 80 6.00 -1.67 -14.47
C LEU A 80 4.77 -2.48 -14.86
N LEU A 81 4.07 -2.11 -15.94
CA LEU A 81 2.90 -2.85 -16.41
C LEU A 81 3.25 -4.28 -16.80
N ILE A 82 4.30 -4.46 -17.62
CA ILE A 82 4.73 -5.78 -18.07
C ILE A 82 5.27 -6.60 -16.89
N GLY A 83 6.07 -5.98 -16.02
CA GLY A 83 6.66 -6.61 -14.84
C GLY A 83 5.61 -7.08 -13.84
N ALA A 84 4.63 -6.22 -13.52
CA ALA A 84 3.52 -6.57 -12.65
C ALA A 84 2.70 -7.73 -13.25
N TYR A 85 2.36 -7.64 -14.54
CA TYR A 85 1.62 -8.70 -15.22
C TYR A 85 2.38 -10.04 -15.20
N ALA A 86 3.68 -10.04 -15.51
CA ALA A 86 4.52 -11.24 -15.47
C ALA A 86 4.64 -11.79 -14.04
N ASN A 87 4.75 -10.93 -13.02
CA ASN A 87 4.79 -11.33 -11.62
C ASN A 87 3.50 -12.07 -11.21
N TYR A 88 2.32 -11.57 -11.62
CA TYR A 88 1.04 -12.22 -11.35
C TYR A 88 0.86 -13.54 -12.10
N LEU A 89 1.37 -13.67 -13.31
CA LEU A 89 1.26 -14.91 -14.08
C LEU A 89 2.23 -16.00 -13.60
N ILE A 90 3.47 -15.62 -13.28
CA ILE A 90 4.57 -16.57 -13.11
C ILE A 90 4.89 -16.82 -11.64
N ILE A 91 4.93 -15.75 -10.82
CA ILE A 91 5.43 -15.80 -9.44
C ILE A 91 4.27 -16.03 -8.48
N ALA A 92 3.17 -15.27 -8.60
CA ALA A 92 2.06 -15.33 -7.65
C ALA A 92 1.44 -16.74 -7.48
N PRO A 93 1.16 -17.53 -8.55
CA PRO A 93 0.56 -18.86 -8.38
C PRO A 93 1.51 -19.83 -7.67
N ARG A 94 2.80 -19.80 -8.06
CA ARG A 94 3.83 -20.66 -7.46
C ARG A 94 4.08 -20.31 -6.00
N LEU A 95 4.10 -19.01 -5.68
CA LEU A 95 4.24 -18.55 -4.32
C LEU A 95 3.05 -19.02 -3.49
N ARG A 96 1.81 -18.85 -3.99
CA ARG A 96 0.61 -19.27 -3.27
C ARG A 96 0.60 -20.76 -2.98
N THR A 97 0.81 -21.62 -3.99
CA THR A 97 0.85 -23.08 -3.78
C THR A 97 1.89 -23.47 -2.74
N TYR A 98 3.03 -22.77 -2.69
CA TYR A 98 4.06 -23.10 -1.71
C TYR A 98 3.77 -22.54 -0.31
N THR A 99 3.13 -21.37 -0.20
CA THR A 99 2.71 -20.87 1.12
C THR A 99 1.79 -21.87 1.83
N GLU A 100 0.88 -22.54 1.10
CA GLU A 100 -0.01 -23.58 1.65
C GLU A 100 0.76 -24.74 2.29
N VAL A 101 1.77 -25.27 1.58
CA VAL A 101 2.61 -26.37 2.08
C VAL A 101 3.57 -25.90 3.19
N ALA A 102 3.94 -24.63 3.18
CA ALA A 102 4.78 -24.00 4.20
C ALA A 102 3.93 -23.47 5.37
N ASN A 103 3.13 -24.33 6.01
CA ASN A 103 2.26 -24.00 7.14
C ASN A 103 1.23 -22.89 6.86
N ASP A 104 0.72 -22.80 5.62
CA ASP A 104 -0.17 -21.75 5.17
C ASP A 104 0.32 -20.32 5.52
N SER A 105 1.63 -20.10 5.33
CA SER A 105 2.30 -18.85 5.69
C SER A 105 1.63 -17.61 5.08
N ILE A 106 1.28 -16.65 5.93
CA ILE A 106 0.54 -15.44 5.53
C ILE A 106 1.43 -14.22 5.27
N THR A 107 2.70 -14.25 5.69
CA THR A 107 3.67 -13.17 5.45
C THR A 107 4.94 -13.68 4.79
N ILE A 108 5.70 -12.81 4.13
CA ILE A 108 6.99 -13.18 3.51
C ILE A 108 8.02 -13.66 4.55
N PRO A 109 8.23 -12.99 5.70
CA PRO A 109 9.16 -13.48 6.72
C PRO A 109 8.79 -14.88 7.24
N ASP A 110 7.50 -15.12 7.49
CA ASP A 110 6.98 -16.42 7.93
C ASP A 110 7.15 -17.49 6.84
N PHE A 111 6.86 -17.14 5.59
CA PHE A 111 7.09 -18.03 4.45
C PHE A 111 8.56 -18.41 4.32
N LEU A 112 9.50 -17.48 4.50
CA LEU A 112 10.93 -17.78 4.42
C LEU A 112 11.38 -18.69 5.58
N GLU A 113 10.93 -18.42 6.81
CA GLU A 113 11.20 -19.29 7.97
C GLU A 113 10.72 -20.73 7.70
N ASN A 114 9.46 -20.89 7.30
CA ASN A 114 8.83 -22.19 7.06
C ASN A 114 9.42 -22.92 5.84
N ARG A 115 9.63 -22.20 4.73
CA ARG A 115 10.19 -22.76 3.48
C ARG A 115 11.58 -23.34 3.70
N PHE A 116 12.43 -22.63 4.42
CA PHE A 116 13.81 -23.04 4.67
C PHE A 116 13.98 -23.86 5.96
N LYS A 117 12.88 -24.13 6.68
CA LYS A 117 12.87 -24.86 7.96
C LYS A 117 13.84 -24.25 8.98
N ASP A 118 13.92 -22.91 8.99
CA ASP A 118 14.84 -22.16 9.82
C ASP A 118 14.41 -22.23 11.30
N ARG A 119 15.09 -23.07 12.08
CA ARG A 119 14.85 -23.20 13.53
C ARG A 119 15.40 -22.02 14.33
N THR A 120 16.29 -21.22 13.76
CA THR A 120 16.93 -20.07 14.43
C THR A 120 16.12 -18.79 14.34
N LYS A 121 15.12 -18.74 13.43
CA LYS A 121 14.29 -17.57 13.11
C LYS A 121 15.05 -16.37 12.56
N ILE A 122 16.29 -16.57 12.12
CA ILE A 122 17.14 -15.50 11.61
C ILE A 122 16.58 -14.94 10.30
N LEU A 123 16.01 -15.79 9.44
CA LEU A 123 15.39 -15.35 8.19
C LEU A 123 14.20 -14.44 8.46
N ARG A 124 13.33 -14.83 9.39
CA ARG A 124 12.19 -14.01 9.80
C ARG A 124 12.64 -12.68 10.38
N PHE A 125 13.62 -12.70 11.28
CA PHE A 125 14.11 -11.49 11.94
C PHE A 125 14.72 -10.49 10.94
N VAL A 126 15.64 -10.96 10.10
CA VAL A 126 16.30 -10.12 9.09
C VAL A 126 15.29 -9.59 8.07
N SER A 127 14.40 -10.45 7.55
CA SER A 127 13.36 -10.01 6.62
C SER A 127 12.42 -8.99 7.25
N ALA A 128 12.00 -9.19 8.50
CA ALA A 128 11.15 -8.24 9.22
C ALA A 128 11.83 -6.88 9.39
N ILE A 129 13.12 -6.84 9.74
CA ILE A 129 13.89 -5.59 9.86
C ILE A 129 13.98 -4.87 8.51
N VAL A 130 14.33 -5.61 7.44
CA VAL A 130 14.42 -5.03 6.10
C VAL A 130 13.07 -4.43 5.71
N ILE A 131 11.98 -5.19 5.85
CA ILE A 131 10.62 -4.71 5.57
C ILE A 131 10.32 -3.46 6.38
N LEU A 132 10.54 -3.48 7.70
CA LEU A 132 10.27 -2.36 8.60
C LEU A 132 11.01 -1.09 8.15
N VAL A 133 12.31 -1.18 7.85
CA VAL A 133 13.12 -0.03 7.45
C VAL A 133 12.61 0.56 6.14
N PHE A 134 12.44 -0.27 5.10
CA PHE A 134 12.00 0.23 3.79
C PHE A 134 10.55 0.72 3.81
N PHE A 135 9.64 0.04 4.52
CA PHE A 135 8.26 0.50 4.67
C PHE A 135 8.16 1.79 5.48
N THR A 136 9.07 2.03 6.43
CA THR A 136 9.08 3.30 7.18
C THR A 136 9.36 4.48 6.24
N PHE A 137 10.36 4.38 5.38
CA PHE A 137 10.65 5.43 4.39
C PHE A 137 9.51 5.59 3.38
N TYR A 138 8.96 4.47 2.90
CA TYR A 138 7.83 4.47 1.98
C TYR A 138 6.59 5.15 2.59
N ALA A 139 6.19 4.76 3.80
CA ALA A 139 5.06 5.36 4.51
C ALA A 139 5.31 6.84 4.79
N SER A 140 6.52 7.21 5.23
CA SER A 140 6.91 8.61 5.43
C SER A 140 6.74 9.44 4.15
N ALA A 141 7.13 8.93 2.98
CA ALA A 141 6.96 9.62 1.71
C ALA A 141 5.47 9.84 1.37
N GLY A 142 4.61 8.86 1.68
CA GLY A 142 3.15 8.98 1.55
C GLY A 142 2.58 10.10 2.42
N LEU A 143 2.99 10.17 3.70
CA LEU A 143 2.54 11.20 4.64
C LEU A 143 3.01 12.62 4.23
N VAL A 144 4.26 12.74 3.76
CA VAL A 144 4.80 13.99 3.22
C VAL A 144 3.99 14.44 2.00
N SER A 145 3.63 13.51 1.11
CA SER A 145 2.81 13.81 -0.07
C SER A 145 1.43 14.34 0.33
N GLY A 146 0.81 13.79 1.39
CA GLY A 146 -0.43 14.31 1.97
C GLY A 146 -0.28 15.73 2.50
N GLY A 147 0.75 16.02 3.30
CA GLY A 147 1.03 17.37 3.78
C GLY A 147 1.21 18.38 2.65
N ARG A 148 1.96 17.99 1.60
CA ARG A 148 2.17 18.81 0.39
C ARG A 148 0.89 19.01 -0.42
N LEU A 149 0.01 18.01 -0.48
CA LEU A 149 -1.30 18.14 -1.14
C LEU A 149 -2.10 19.27 -0.48
N PHE A 150 -2.15 19.29 0.86
CA PHE A 150 -2.89 20.31 1.58
C PHE A 150 -2.28 21.71 1.45
N GLU A 151 -0.96 21.79 1.56
CA GLU A 151 -0.19 23.03 1.38
C GLU A 151 -0.45 23.65 0.00
N ASN A 152 -0.29 22.86 -1.07
CA ASN A 152 -0.40 23.37 -2.45
C ASN A 152 -1.84 23.59 -2.90
N SER A 153 -2.80 22.79 -2.43
CA SER A 153 -4.19 22.83 -2.92
C SER A 153 -5.06 23.81 -2.15
N PHE A 154 -4.81 23.98 -0.84
CA PHE A 154 -5.66 24.77 0.06
C PHE A 154 -4.91 25.92 0.73
N ASN A 155 -3.60 26.06 0.48
CA ASN A 155 -2.76 27.08 1.10
C ASN A 155 -2.78 27.00 2.65
N LEU A 156 -2.93 25.77 3.16
CA LEU A 156 -2.89 25.44 4.59
C LEU A 156 -1.45 25.18 5.04
N ASP A 157 -1.21 25.29 6.35
CA ASP A 157 0.08 24.90 6.91
C ASP A 157 0.35 23.40 6.66
N TYR A 158 1.55 23.10 6.18
CA TYR A 158 1.99 21.75 5.88
C TYR A 158 1.80 20.77 7.04
N LYS A 159 2.07 21.21 8.29
CA LYS A 159 1.95 20.34 9.47
C LYS A 159 0.49 20.00 9.75
N ILE A 160 -0.42 20.96 9.57
CA ILE A 160 -1.86 20.70 9.70
C ILE A 160 -2.30 19.64 8.67
N GLY A 161 -1.92 19.81 7.41
CA GLY A 161 -2.21 18.85 6.34
C GLY A 161 -1.63 17.46 6.61
N LEU A 162 -0.41 17.40 7.14
CA LEU A 162 0.25 16.15 7.54
C LEU A 162 -0.50 15.46 8.69
N PHE A 163 -0.87 16.19 9.76
CA PHE A 163 -1.59 15.62 10.90
C PHE A 163 -2.99 15.13 10.52
N VAL A 164 -3.71 15.86 9.66
CA VAL A 164 -5.01 15.41 9.14
C VAL A 164 -4.83 14.12 8.33
N THR A 165 -3.83 14.06 7.44
CA THR A 165 -3.54 12.86 6.65
C THR A 165 -3.22 11.67 7.55
N VAL A 166 -2.30 11.82 8.50
CA VAL A 166 -1.94 10.77 9.46
C VAL A 166 -3.16 10.33 10.26
N GLY A 167 -3.93 11.28 10.81
CA GLY A 167 -5.08 10.99 11.65
C GLY A 167 -6.14 10.18 10.92
N VAL A 168 -6.47 10.53 9.67
CA VAL A 168 -7.43 9.79 8.87
C VAL A 168 -6.89 8.40 8.52
N VAL A 169 -5.65 8.30 8.04
CA VAL A 169 -5.03 7.02 7.65
C VAL A 169 -4.97 6.04 8.82
N VAL A 170 -4.52 6.48 10.00
CA VAL A 170 -4.45 5.65 11.20
C VAL A 170 -5.84 5.26 11.70
N ALA A 171 -6.86 6.12 11.53
CA ALA A 171 -8.20 5.84 12.03
C ALA A 171 -8.99 4.83 11.17
N TYR A 172 -8.73 4.75 9.86
CA TYR A 172 -9.44 3.79 8.99
C TYR A 172 -8.69 2.47 8.76
N THR A 173 -7.39 2.41 9.11
CA THR A 173 -6.53 1.22 8.93
C THR A 173 -6.54 0.36 10.19
#